data_AF-A0A1J4SKU2-F1
#
_entry.id   AF-A0A1J4SKU2-F1
#
_cell.length_a   1.000
_cell.length_b   1.000
_cell.length_c   1.000
_cell.angle_alpha   90.00
_cell.angle_beta   90.00
_cell.angle_gamma   90.00
#
_symmetry.space_group_name_H-M   'P 1'
#
loop_
_entity.id
_entity.type
_entity.pdbx_description
1 polymer ?
#
loop_
_entity_poly.entity_id
_entity_poly.type
_entity_poly.pdbx_seq_one_letter_code
_entity_poly.pdbx_strand_id
1 'polypeptide(L)'
;MSGKCLKIAEKLSAYIDGALNDEDRASVSSHIETCFSCSEEFRLISEADARIKRLPPVEPSPFFAARVTAAARALNRHSSSLRRFLRVPVPAMAVMISLITISLFSFGLKVSAMESGPRSGLGSKVLAQLIKPASILNPVALARLCGDCSAYMCQCMHEAGKKSMCPCESCEMDKMQSSAGTGEAGNIEDTEKQHVH
;
A
#
# COMPACT_ATOMS: atom_id res chain seq x y z
N MET A 1 -23.27 30.77 -28.00
CA MET A 1 -22.99 29.81 -26.90
C MET A 1 -21.50 29.50 -26.89
N SER A 2 -20.86 29.54 -25.72
CA SER A 2 -19.42 29.24 -25.56
C SER A 2 -19.17 27.72 -25.58
N GLY A 3 -17.97 27.27 -25.96
CA GLY A 3 -17.63 25.84 -26.06
C GLY A 3 -17.75 25.06 -24.73
N LYS A 4 -17.67 25.75 -23.58
CA LYS A 4 -17.97 25.13 -22.27
C LYS A 4 -19.46 24.82 -22.10
N CYS A 5 -20.35 25.73 -22.53
CA CYS A 5 -21.79 25.54 -22.40
C CYS A 5 -22.28 24.32 -23.19
N LEU A 6 -21.69 24.05 -24.37
CA LEU A 6 -22.02 22.87 -25.17
C LEU A 6 -21.71 21.57 -24.42
N LYS A 7 -20.52 21.49 -23.80
CA LYS A 7 -20.11 20.33 -22.98
C LYS A 7 -21.01 20.13 -21.76
N ILE A 8 -21.48 21.23 -21.16
CA ILE A 8 -22.39 21.15 -20.01
C ILE A 8 -23.78 20.70 -20.47
N ALA A 9 -24.30 21.25 -21.57
CA ALA A 9 -25.60 20.87 -22.13
C ALA A 9 -25.68 19.36 -22.41
N GLU A 10 -24.63 18.77 -22.99
CA GLU A 10 -24.53 17.31 -23.20
C GLU A 10 -24.56 16.49 -21.89
N LYS A 11 -24.12 17.07 -20.78
CA LYS A 11 -24.06 16.42 -19.46
C LYS A 11 -25.28 16.69 -18.58
N LEU A 12 -26.19 17.59 -18.96
CA LEU A 12 -27.35 17.97 -18.14
C LEU A 12 -28.29 16.80 -17.86
N SER A 13 -28.59 15.97 -18.86
CA SER A 13 -29.46 14.79 -18.67
C SER A 13 -28.84 13.79 -17.69
N ALA A 14 -27.56 13.46 -17.88
CA ALA A 14 -26.82 12.57 -16.98
C ALA A 14 -26.70 13.15 -15.55
N TYR A 15 -26.65 14.48 -15.42
CA TYR A 15 -26.67 15.16 -14.13
C TYR A 15 -28.03 14.97 -13.41
N ILE A 16 -29.15 15.12 -14.13
CA ILE A 16 -30.51 14.90 -13.60
C ILE A 16 -30.73 13.44 -13.17
N ASP A 17 -30.22 12.50 -13.96
CA ASP A 17 -30.31 11.06 -13.68
C ASP A 17 -29.34 10.61 -12.56
N GLY A 18 -28.46 11.50 -12.10
CA GLY A 18 -27.44 11.18 -11.09
C GLY A 18 -26.34 10.23 -11.60
N ALA A 19 -26.17 10.11 -12.91
CA ALA A 19 -25.26 9.18 -13.58
C ALA A 19 -23.84 9.73 -13.79
N LEU A 20 -23.58 11.00 -13.43
CA LEU A 20 -22.24 11.60 -13.47
C LEU A 20 -21.41 11.21 -12.24
N ASN A 21 -20.09 11.09 -12.46
CA ASN A 21 -19.09 11.01 -11.39
C ASN A 21 -19.00 12.34 -10.61
N ASP A 22 -18.30 12.32 -9.47
CA ASP A 22 -18.26 13.47 -8.56
C ASP A 22 -17.58 14.71 -9.19
N GLU A 23 -16.55 14.51 -10.00
CA GLU A 23 -15.83 15.60 -10.68
C GLU A 23 -16.71 16.31 -11.71
N ASP A 24 -17.38 15.54 -12.58
CA ASP A 24 -18.26 16.10 -13.60
C ASP A 24 -19.49 16.74 -12.97
N ARG A 25 -20.02 16.14 -11.89
CA ARG A 25 -21.14 16.69 -11.14
C ARG A 25 -20.80 18.08 -10.58
N ALA A 26 -19.63 18.23 -9.95
CA ALA A 26 -19.17 19.51 -9.42
C ALA A 26 -18.92 20.54 -10.54
N SER A 27 -18.41 20.10 -11.69
CA SER A 27 -18.20 20.97 -12.85
C SER A 27 -19.51 21.50 -13.43
N VAL A 28 -20.51 20.62 -13.57
CA VAL A 28 -21.85 20.99 -14.04
C VAL A 28 -22.53 21.93 -13.05
N SER A 29 -22.54 21.59 -11.76
CA SER A 29 -23.19 22.41 -10.72
C SER A 29 -22.61 23.83 -10.67
N SER A 30 -21.28 23.97 -10.69
CA SER A 30 -20.64 25.29 -10.71
C SER A 30 -20.97 26.09 -11.97
N HIS A 31 -21.13 25.43 -13.13
CA HIS A 31 -21.46 26.12 -14.36
C HIS A 31 -22.90 26.61 -14.41
N ILE A 32 -23.87 25.80 -13.96
CA ILE A 32 -25.30 26.21 -13.95
C ILE A 32 -25.57 27.33 -12.93
N GLU A 33 -24.76 27.45 -11.88
CA GLU A 33 -24.84 28.55 -10.91
C GLU A 33 -24.34 29.88 -11.49
N THR A 34 -23.40 29.82 -12.44
CA THR A 34 -22.71 31.01 -12.99
C THR A 34 -23.20 31.40 -14.38
N CYS A 35 -23.79 30.48 -15.13
CA CYS A 35 -24.21 30.67 -16.51
C CYS A 35 -25.74 30.65 -16.64
N PHE A 36 -26.33 31.81 -16.91
CA PHE A 36 -27.79 31.97 -17.07
C PHE A 36 -28.39 31.04 -18.15
N SER A 37 -27.72 30.87 -19.30
CA SER A 37 -28.27 30.03 -20.37
C SER A 37 -28.33 28.56 -19.99
N CYS A 38 -27.29 28.04 -19.34
CA CYS A 38 -27.26 26.65 -18.87
C CYS A 38 -28.19 26.43 -17.68
N SER A 39 -28.38 27.45 -16.84
CA SER A 39 -29.35 27.42 -15.74
C SER A 39 -30.79 27.29 -16.25
N GLU A 40 -31.15 28.09 -17.27
CA GLU A 40 -32.49 28.04 -17.85
C GLU A 40 -32.75 26.71 -18.59
N GLU A 41 -31.76 26.20 -19.32
CA GLU A 41 -31.84 24.89 -19.96
C GLU A 41 -32.03 23.76 -18.92
N PHE A 42 -31.25 23.78 -17.83
CA PHE A 42 -31.41 22.85 -16.73
C PHE A 42 -32.81 22.93 -16.10
N ARG A 43 -33.36 24.13 -15.92
CA ARG A 43 -34.71 24.35 -15.37
C ARG A 43 -35.78 23.70 -16.25
N LEU A 44 -35.69 23.90 -17.57
CA LEU A 44 -36.64 23.34 -18.53
C LEU A 44 -36.63 21.80 -18.54
N ILE A 45 -35.45 21.18 -18.55
CA ILE A 45 -35.32 19.72 -18.54
C ILE A 45 -35.79 19.15 -17.20
N SER A 46 -35.45 19.80 -16.09
CA SER A 46 -35.88 19.40 -14.75
C SER A 46 -37.39 19.47 -14.57
N GLU A 47 -38.05 20.48 -15.16
CA GLU A 47 -39.51 20.58 -15.14
C GLU A 47 -40.16 19.43 -15.94
N ALA A 48 -39.60 19.07 -17.09
CA ALA A 48 -40.07 17.94 -17.88
C ALA A 48 -39.92 16.61 -17.12
N ASP A 49 -38.75 16.36 -16.51
CA ASP A 49 -38.50 15.18 -15.68
C ASP A 49 -39.48 15.11 -14.48
N ALA A 50 -39.72 16.23 -13.80
CA ALA A 50 -40.68 16.30 -12.71
C ALA A 50 -42.11 15.99 -13.14
N ARG A 51 -42.51 16.35 -14.37
CA ARG A 51 -43.82 15.99 -14.94
C ARG A 51 -43.88 14.49 -15.26
N ILE A 52 -42.81 13.92 -15.81
CA ILE A 52 -42.73 12.49 -16.15
C ILE A 52 -42.83 11.63 -14.89
N LYS A 53 -42.13 12.00 -13.81
CA LYS A 53 -42.13 11.28 -12.53
C LYS A 53 -43.50 11.27 -11.83
N ARG A 54 -44.42 12.15 -12.21
CA ARG A 54 -45.79 12.21 -11.66
C ARG A 54 -46.77 11.29 -12.38
N LEU A 55 -46.38 10.63 -13.46
CA LEU A 55 -47.27 9.71 -14.15
C LEU A 55 -47.61 8.52 -13.23
N PRO A 56 -48.83 7.96 -13.35
CA PRO A 56 -49.21 6.80 -12.59
C PRO A 56 -48.28 5.62 -12.89
N PRO A 57 -47.94 4.80 -11.89
CA PRO A 57 -47.11 3.63 -12.09
C PRO A 57 -47.80 2.65 -13.05
N VAL A 58 -47.07 2.21 -14.07
CA VAL A 58 -47.55 1.20 -15.02
C VAL A 58 -47.32 -0.18 -14.42
N GLU A 59 -48.37 -0.98 -14.31
CA GLU A 59 -48.25 -2.35 -13.82
C GLU A 59 -47.53 -3.22 -14.87
N PRO A 60 -46.41 -3.86 -14.50
CA PRO A 60 -45.66 -4.69 -15.44
C PRO A 60 -46.42 -5.99 -15.74
N SER A 61 -46.14 -6.61 -16.90
CA SER A 61 -46.76 -7.89 -17.24
C SER A 61 -46.38 -8.99 -16.23
N PRO A 62 -47.25 -9.98 -15.97
CA PRO A 62 -47.03 -11.00 -14.94
C PRO A 62 -45.73 -11.80 -15.09
N PHE A 63 -45.17 -11.87 -16.31
CA PHE A 63 -43.91 -12.56 -16.60
C PHE A 63 -42.69 -11.64 -16.69
N PHE A 64 -42.85 -10.33 -16.49
CA PHE A 64 -41.76 -9.36 -16.63
C PHE A 64 -40.62 -9.62 -15.62
N ALA A 65 -40.95 -9.81 -14.34
CA ALA A 65 -39.95 -10.07 -13.30
C ALA A 65 -39.14 -11.35 -13.58
N ALA A 66 -39.82 -12.41 -14.03
CA ALA A 66 -39.17 -13.66 -14.42
C ALA A 66 -38.21 -13.47 -15.61
N ARG A 67 -38.62 -12.70 -16.62
CA ARG A 67 -37.78 -12.39 -17.80
C ARG A 67 -36.57 -11.54 -17.45
N VAL A 68 -36.75 -10.49 -16.64
CA VAL A 68 -35.65 -9.59 -16.23
C VAL A 68 -34.63 -10.35 -15.39
N THR A 69 -35.07 -11.16 -14.44
CA THR A 69 -34.16 -11.95 -13.60
C THR A 69 -33.41 -13.02 -14.40
N ALA A 70 -34.07 -13.67 -15.37
CA ALA A 70 -33.41 -14.61 -16.28
C ALA A 70 -32.35 -13.91 -17.14
N ALA A 71 -32.67 -12.74 -17.71
CA ALA A 71 -31.73 -11.93 -18.50
C ALA A 71 -30.53 -11.44 -17.66
N ALA A 72 -30.78 -10.94 -16.45
CA ALA A 72 -29.73 -10.48 -15.53
C ALA A 72 -28.75 -11.61 -15.16
N ARG A 73 -29.26 -12.84 -14.95
CA ARG A 73 -28.41 -14.02 -14.69
C ARG A 73 -27.59 -14.43 -15.92
N ALA A 74 -28.14 -14.29 -17.12
CA ALA A 74 -27.42 -14.59 -18.36
C ALA A 74 -26.23 -13.62 -18.56
N LEU A 75 -26.43 -12.33 -18.27
CA LEU A 75 -25.36 -11.32 -18.31
C LEU A 75 -24.33 -11.52 -17.19
N ASN A 76 -24.77 -11.88 -15.98
CA ASN A 76 -23.90 -12.07 -14.82
C ASN A 76 -23.24 -13.47 -14.74
N ARG A 77 -23.12 -14.17 -15.87
CA ARG A 77 -22.46 -15.50 -15.94
C ARG A 77 -20.95 -15.43 -15.63
N HIS A 78 -20.36 -14.24 -15.61
CA HIS A 78 -18.92 -14.03 -15.46
C HIS A 78 -18.38 -14.27 -14.03
N SER A 79 -19.21 -14.20 -12.98
CA SER A 79 -18.77 -14.41 -11.58
C SER A 79 -18.83 -15.88 -11.09
N SER A 80 -19.02 -16.84 -12.01
CA SER A 80 -19.28 -18.24 -11.64
C SER A 80 -18.06 -19.02 -11.11
N SER A 81 -16.84 -18.49 -11.21
CA SER A 81 -15.64 -19.16 -10.69
C SER A 81 -15.61 -19.20 -9.15
N LEU A 82 -15.97 -18.10 -8.50
CA LEU A 82 -15.97 -18.00 -7.02
C LEU A 82 -17.09 -18.82 -6.39
N ARG A 83 -18.28 -18.85 -7.01
CA ARG A 83 -19.38 -19.74 -6.62
C ARG A 83 -19.06 -21.22 -6.82
N ARG A 84 -18.14 -21.55 -7.74
CA ARG A 84 -17.67 -22.93 -7.98
C ARG A 84 -16.74 -23.38 -6.85
N PHE A 85 -15.88 -22.49 -6.35
CA PHE A 85 -15.06 -22.73 -5.16
C PHE A 85 -15.91 -22.87 -3.88
N LEU A 86 -16.96 -22.06 -3.73
CA LEU A 86 -17.89 -22.15 -2.58
C LEU A 86 -18.80 -23.39 -2.61
N ARG A 87 -18.76 -24.18 -3.69
CA ARG A 87 -19.50 -25.44 -3.84
C ARG A 87 -18.61 -26.68 -3.66
N VAL A 88 -17.32 -26.50 -3.37
CA VAL A 88 -16.40 -27.60 -3.07
C VAL A 88 -16.80 -28.18 -1.69
N PRO A 89 -16.88 -29.51 -1.53
CA PRO A 89 -17.24 -30.10 -0.24
C PRO A 89 -16.26 -29.66 0.85
N VAL A 90 -16.82 -29.14 1.95
CA VAL A 90 -16.13 -28.68 3.17
C VAL A 90 -14.93 -29.55 3.62
N PRO A 91 -14.94 -30.91 3.54
CA PRO A 91 -13.77 -31.71 3.93
C PRO A 91 -12.50 -31.44 3.10
N ALA A 92 -12.62 -31.10 1.81
CA ALA A 92 -11.43 -30.89 0.95
C ALA A 92 -10.66 -29.60 1.31
N MET A 93 -11.37 -28.56 1.76
CA MET A 93 -10.75 -27.29 2.17
C MET A 93 -10.00 -27.42 3.49
N ALA A 94 -10.52 -28.21 4.43
CA ALA A 94 -9.87 -28.45 5.72
C ALA A 94 -8.48 -29.12 5.57
N VAL A 95 -8.35 -30.06 4.64
CA VAL A 95 -7.08 -30.76 4.35
C VAL A 95 -6.05 -29.83 3.71
N MET A 96 -6.46 -28.97 2.78
CA MET A 96 -5.52 -28.02 2.16
C MET A 96 -5.00 -26.99 3.17
N ILE A 97 -5.89 -26.45 4.02
CA ILE A 97 -5.53 -25.48 5.06
C ILE A 97 -4.60 -26.12 6.10
N SER A 98 -4.87 -27.36 6.52
CA SER A 98 -3.98 -28.06 7.45
C SER A 98 -2.60 -28.32 6.84
N LEU A 99 -2.51 -28.73 5.58
CA LEU A 99 -1.21 -28.91 4.91
C LEU A 99 -0.42 -27.59 4.77
N ILE A 100 -1.09 -26.49 4.42
CA ILE A 100 -0.45 -25.17 4.28
C ILE A 100 0.05 -24.68 5.64
N THR A 101 -0.76 -24.77 6.69
CA THR A 101 -0.38 -24.34 8.04
C THR A 101 0.76 -25.19 8.60
N ILE A 102 0.73 -26.52 8.41
CA ILE A 102 1.82 -27.42 8.80
C ILE A 102 3.11 -27.09 8.03
N SER A 103 3.02 -26.80 6.74
CA SER A 103 4.17 -26.43 5.91
C SER A 103 4.79 -25.11 6.34
N LEU A 104 3.97 -24.07 6.58
CA LEU A 104 4.42 -22.77 7.08
C LEU A 104 5.01 -22.86 8.48
N PHE A 105 4.41 -23.64 9.37
CA PHE A 105 4.92 -23.86 10.71
C PHE A 105 6.26 -24.61 10.68
N SER A 106 6.37 -25.67 9.86
CA SER A 106 7.61 -26.41 9.66
C SER A 106 8.71 -25.54 9.05
N PHE A 107 8.34 -24.65 8.11
CA PHE A 107 9.27 -23.70 7.52
C PHE A 107 9.69 -22.63 8.53
N GLY A 108 8.78 -22.08 9.31
CA GLY A 108 9.06 -21.13 10.39
C GLY A 108 10.00 -21.72 11.45
N LEU A 109 9.76 -22.96 11.88
CA LEU A 109 10.66 -23.67 12.80
C LEU A 109 12.06 -23.89 12.19
N LYS A 110 12.15 -24.20 10.90
CA LYS A 110 13.44 -24.31 10.20
C LYS A 110 14.15 -22.97 10.06
N VAL A 111 13.42 -21.90 9.77
CA VAL A 111 13.96 -20.53 9.68
C VAL A 111 14.47 -20.07 11.05
N SER A 112 13.72 -20.31 12.12
CA SER A 112 14.16 -20.01 13.49
C SER A 112 15.40 -20.80 13.92
N ALA A 113 15.61 -22.00 13.37
CA ALA A 113 16.82 -22.79 13.59
C ALA A 113 18.03 -22.34 12.75
N MET A 114 17.83 -21.51 11.72
CA MET A 114 18.90 -21.02 10.83
C MET A 114 19.45 -19.64 11.21
N GLU A 115 18.86 -18.95 12.20
CA GLU A 115 19.29 -17.62 12.65
C GLU A 115 20.04 -17.64 13.98
N SER A 116 21.09 -18.46 14.06
CA SER A 116 22.18 -18.28 15.05
C SER A 116 23.47 -17.84 14.34
N GLY A 117 23.38 -16.73 13.60
CA GLY A 117 24.51 -16.09 12.94
C GLY A 117 24.54 -14.57 13.24
N PRO A 118 25.71 -13.93 13.39
CA PRO A 118 25.85 -12.59 13.95
C PRO A 118 25.51 -11.46 12.94
N ARG A 119 24.33 -11.54 12.31
CA ARG A 119 23.82 -10.54 11.35
C ARG A 119 22.60 -9.74 11.85
N SER A 120 22.28 -9.83 13.15
CA SER A 120 21.20 -9.07 13.79
C SER A 120 21.45 -7.55 13.89
N GLY A 121 22.69 -7.11 13.66
CA GLY A 121 23.07 -5.69 13.74
C GLY A 121 22.64 -4.84 12.53
N LEU A 122 22.51 -5.44 11.34
CA LEU A 122 22.26 -4.68 10.10
C LEU A 122 20.77 -4.66 9.72
N GLY A 123 20.06 -5.78 9.93
CA GLY A 123 18.63 -5.87 9.62
C GLY A 123 17.76 -4.98 10.50
N SER A 124 18.06 -4.87 11.80
CA SER A 124 17.27 -4.06 12.75
C SER A 124 17.35 -2.56 12.47
N LYS A 125 18.51 -2.05 12.03
CA LYS A 125 18.69 -0.62 11.70
C LYS A 125 17.98 -0.23 10.42
N VAL A 126 17.97 -1.11 9.41
CA VAL A 126 17.26 -0.90 8.15
C VAL A 126 15.73 -0.99 8.37
N LEU A 127 15.27 -1.92 9.20
CA LEU A 127 13.84 -2.08 9.50
C LEU A 127 13.29 -0.91 10.35
N ALA A 128 14.07 -0.38 11.30
CA ALA A 128 13.67 0.78 12.10
C ALA A 128 13.48 2.07 11.27
N GLN A 129 14.18 2.18 10.13
CA GLN A 129 14.01 3.31 9.20
C GLN A 129 12.83 3.10 8.24
N LEU A 130 12.51 1.85 7.89
CA LEU A 130 11.37 1.51 7.01
C LEU A 130 10.01 1.46 7.72
N ILE A 131 9.99 1.29 9.05
CA ILE A 131 8.75 1.24 9.85
C ILE A 131 8.20 2.65 10.18
N LYS A 132 8.97 3.73 9.97
CA LYS A 132 8.41 5.09 10.11
C LYS A 132 7.46 5.37 8.93
N PRO A 133 6.18 5.72 9.19
CA PRO A 133 5.21 6.01 8.14
C PRO A 133 5.49 7.41 7.59
N ALA A 134 6.52 7.54 6.76
CA ALA A 134 6.69 8.68 5.88
C ALA A 134 6.97 8.12 4.50
N SER A 135 5.88 8.01 3.74
CA SER A 135 5.76 7.76 2.31
C SER A 135 7.07 7.55 1.56
N ILE A 136 7.17 6.39 0.89
CA ILE A 136 8.25 5.95 -0.02
C ILE A 136 8.55 6.95 -1.16
N LEU A 137 7.81 8.06 -1.26
CA LEU A 137 8.05 9.21 -2.15
C LEU A 137 8.49 10.50 -1.43
N ASN A 138 9.12 10.43 -0.24
CA ASN A 138 9.70 11.63 0.38
C ASN A 138 11.14 11.87 -0.14
N PRO A 139 11.39 12.91 -0.95
CA PRO A 139 12.74 13.23 -1.44
C PRO A 139 13.74 13.52 -0.31
N VAL A 140 13.26 13.94 0.87
CA VAL A 140 14.11 14.19 2.05
C VAL A 140 14.61 12.88 2.68
N ALA A 141 13.83 11.80 2.63
CA ALA A 141 14.26 10.48 3.10
C ALA A 141 15.31 9.87 2.16
N LEU A 142 15.11 10.05 0.85
CA LEU A 142 16.08 9.62 -0.17
C LEU A 142 17.39 10.42 -0.06
N ALA A 143 17.32 11.73 0.24
CA ALA A 143 18.50 12.57 0.46
C ALA A 143 19.30 12.16 1.70
N ARG A 144 18.64 11.75 2.80
CA ARG A 144 19.34 11.21 3.99
C ARG A 144 20.03 9.89 3.72
N LEU A 145 19.39 9.00 2.95
CA LEU A 145 20.00 7.72 2.55
C LEU A 145 21.28 7.95 1.73
N CYS A 146 21.28 8.96 0.86
CA CYS A 146 22.43 9.30 0.03
C CYS A 146 23.63 9.82 0.86
N GLY A 147 23.37 10.58 1.93
CA GLY A 147 24.39 11.05 2.86
C GLY A 147 25.05 9.90 3.64
N ASP A 148 24.24 9.02 4.24
CA ASP A 148 24.74 7.92 5.06
C ASP A 148 25.42 6.83 4.22
N CYS A 149 24.99 6.62 2.97
CA CYS A 149 25.66 5.72 2.02
C CYS A 149 27.11 6.15 1.73
N SER A 150 27.39 7.46 1.67
CA SER A 150 28.76 7.93 1.41
C SER A 150 29.69 7.71 2.61
N ALA A 151 29.18 7.87 3.83
CA ALA A 151 29.91 7.56 5.06
C ALA A 151 30.19 6.05 5.21
N TYR A 152 29.21 5.19 4.88
CA TYR A 152 29.37 3.74 4.97
C TYR A 152 30.38 3.21 3.94
N MET A 153 30.34 3.73 2.71
CA MET A 153 31.32 3.41 1.66
C MET A 153 32.75 3.82 2.07
N CYS A 154 32.89 4.95 2.75
CA CYS A 154 34.17 5.40 3.30
C CYS A 154 34.70 4.44 4.37
N GLN A 155 33.83 3.99 5.27
CA GLN A 155 34.19 3.03 6.33
C GLN A 155 34.62 1.67 5.75
N CYS A 156 33.89 1.13 4.77
CA CYS A 156 34.27 -0.11 4.10
C CYS A 156 35.61 -0.02 3.35
N MET A 157 35.91 1.13 2.75
CA MET A 157 37.19 1.35 2.06
C MET A 157 38.38 1.46 3.03
N HIS A 158 38.15 1.97 4.25
CA HIS A 158 39.15 2.00 5.32
C HIS A 158 39.41 0.60 5.90
N GLU A 159 38.36 -0.19 6.16
CA GLU A 159 38.49 -1.60 6.58
C GLU A 159 39.21 -2.45 5.52
N ALA A 160 39.02 -2.14 4.23
CA ALA A 160 39.72 -2.78 3.12
C ALA A 160 41.16 -2.25 2.90
N GLY A 161 41.66 -1.32 3.73
CA GLY A 161 43.02 -0.79 3.68
C GLY A 161 43.32 0.16 2.51
N LYS A 162 42.30 0.67 1.80
CA LYS A 162 42.44 1.50 0.58
C LYS A 162 42.22 2.98 0.86
N LYS A 163 42.88 3.51 1.91
CA LYS A 163 42.74 4.91 2.36
C LYS A 163 43.14 5.94 1.29
N SER A 164 44.09 5.62 0.43
CA SER A 164 44.61 6.50 -0.63
C SER A 164 43.64 6.79 -1.78
N MET A 165 42.55 6.03 -1.90
CA MET A 165 41.51 6.25 -2.91
C MET A 165 40.27 6.98 -2.35
N CYS A 166 40.29 7.42 -1.09
CA CYS A 166 39.21 8.23 -0.53
C CYS A 166 39.24 9.63 -1.18
N PRO A 167 38.15 10.11 -1.80
CA PRO A 167 38.04 11.48 -2.28
C PRO A 167 37.92 12.52 -1.16
N CYS A 168 38.02 12.07 0.09
CA CYS A 168 37.63 12.74 1.32
C CYS A 168 38.85 13.46 1.88
N GLU A 169 39.02 14.74 1.54
CA GLU A 169 40.26 15.48 1.81
C GLU A 169 40.53 15.72 3.32
N SER A 170 39.51 15.57 4.17
CA SER A 170 39.66 15.51 5.64
C SER A 170 38.63 14.56 6.26
N CYS A 171 39.04 13.34 6.58
CA CYS A 171 38.18 12.33 7.18
C CYS A 171 38.50 12.23 8.69
N GLU A 172 37.74 12.92 9.54
CA GLU A 172 37.85 12.85 11.01
C GLU A 172 37.14 11.60 11.57
N MET A 173 37.57 10.39 11.19
CA MET A 173 37.11 9.14 11.82
C MET A 173 38.11 8.57 12.83
N ASP A 174 39.29 9.18 12.98
CA ASP A 174 40.35 8.70 13.89
C ASP A 174 40.03 8.85 15.40
N LYS A 175 38.87 9.39 15.80
CA LYS A 175 38.52 9.60 17.21
C LYS A 175 37.53 8.62 17.83
N MET A 176 37.07 7.59 17.12
CA MET A 176 36.15 6.58 17.71
C MET A 176 36.81 5.27 18.16
N GLN A 177 38.13 5.10 17.97
CA GLN A 177 38.88 3.94 18.48
C GLN A 177 39.53 4.17 19.86
N SER A 178 39.37 5.35 20.48
CA SER A 178 40.04 5.73 21.75
C SER A 178 39.09 5.87 22.96
N SER A 179 37.99 5.11 23.04
CA SER A 179 37.16 5.06 24.26
C SER A 179 36.90 3.65 24.79
N ALA A 180 37.72 2.67 24.40
CA ALA A 180 37.68 1.33 24.96
C ALA A 180 39.11 0.84 25.28
N GLY A 181 39.75 1.45 26.28
CA GLY A 181 40.95 0.86 26.89
C GLY A 181 41.77 1.81 27.75
N THR A 182 41.51 1.82 29.07
CA THR A 182 42.51 1.88 30.17
C THR A 182 41.77 1.90 31.52
N GLY A 183 41.76 0.78 32.23
CA GLY A 183 42.55 0.50 33.44
C GLY A 183 41.70 -0.47 34.29
N GLU A 184 42.19 -1.53 34.90
CA GLU A 184 43.33 -1.55 35.82
C GLU A 184 43.91 -2.96 35.91
N ALA A 185 45.24 -3.05 35.90
CA ALA A 185 46.00 -4.27 36.16
C ALA A 185 46.31 -4.36 37.66
N GLY A 186 46.15 -5.55 38.23
CA GLY A 186 46.63 -5.93 39.55
C GLY A 186 47.11 -7.38 39.51
N ASN A 187 48.41 -7.54 39.36
CA ASN A 187 49.14 -8.80 39.39
C ASN A 187 49.29 -9.29 40.85
N ILE A 188 49.29 -10.60 41.10
CA ILE A 188 50.09 -11.31 42.11
C ILE A 188 49.98 -12.81 41.79
N GLU A 189 51.14 -13.40 41.49
CA GLU A 189 51.41 -14.83 41.45
C GLU A 189 51.27 -15.43 42.86
N ASP A 190 50.74 -16.64 42.99
CA ASP A 190 51.40 -17.74 43.69
C ASP A 190 50.54 -19.02 43.80
N THR A 191 51.11 -20.10 43.23
CA THR A 191 51.41 -21.38 43.88
C THR A 191 50.29 -22.28 44.45
N GLU A 192 50.47 -23.58 44.15
CA GLU A 192 50.14 -24.74 44.98
C GLU A 192 48.80 -25.48 44.74
N LYS A 193 48.92 -26.61 44.01
CA LYS A 193 48.41 -27.97 44.26
C LYS A 193 47.07 -28.20 45.03
N GLN A 194 46.38 -29.22 44.50
CA GLN A 194 45.73 -30.36 45.18
C GLN A 194 44.20 -30.43 45.36
N HIS A 195 43.71 -31.59 44.87
CA HIS A 195 42.67 -32.48 45.41
C HIS A 195 41.16 -32.15 45.28
N VAL A 196 40.55 -32.95 44.39
CA VAL A 196 39.47 -33.93 44.66
C VAL A 196 38.05 -33.42 44.99
N HIS A 197 37.15 -33.96 44.15
CA HIS A 197 35.69 -34.08 44.19
C HIS A 197 34.84 -32.91 43.72
#